data_AF-A0A7X4ANU9-F1
#
_entry.id   AF-A0A7X4ANU9-F1
#
_cell.length_a   1.000
_cell.length_b   1.000
_cell.length_c   1.000
_cell.angle_alpha   90.00
_cell.angle_beta   90.00
_cell.angle_gamma   90.00
#
_symmetry.space_group_name_H-M   'P 1'
#
loop_
_entity.id
_entity.type
_entity.pdbx_description
1 polymer ?
#
loop_
_entity_poly.entity_id
_entity_poly.type
_entity_poly.pdbx_seq_one_letter_code
_entity_poly.pdbx_strand_id
1 'polypeptide(L)'
;MLDFKPAKPNTTAIQVVKALMPLINRLYLKGLTLDIDTESIARLKMTDGHPTVLAPNHAAYADPAVMFLLSKRLSQQYYYMTARETFDKGKFGGLCSLLLQWCGAYSIVRGTADRNAFRTTREILTKGDAPIVIFGEGEISRQNDTVMRFERGVTQLCFWALDDMQKAGISKPLYIVPIGIKYHYPQDMWDVIDAALMRLERAILPPVGRTSTERYERLRHIGVAVLRTLAAEYQYKVDETVPLDVHIQKLKEQILSHAEQIMGIHTEADVLTRVRALKNLVDAEVYKDIEQMTEYEQKIHEELLQKFQQFYPDLERLINFIAISDGYVAKEPSPERFLEVIIRLEREVFGTAKMRGPRVASLRVGEPQNLRECYDTYKTQKREMVEQITLDLETAVRTLVTDVS
;
A
#
# COMPACT_ATOMS: atom_id res chain seq x y z
N MET A 1 21.45 13.85 -0.10
CA MET A 1 20.04 14.05 -0.54
C MET A 1 19.41 12.67 -0.71
N LEU A 2 18.19 12.53 -1.23
CA LEU A 2 17.61 11.21 -1.57
C LEU A 2 17.60 11.06 -3.08
N ASP A 3 17.79 9.83 -3.60
CA ASP A 3 17.71 9.55 -5.04
C ASP A 3 16.26 9.68 -5.54
N PHE A 4 15.90 10.88 -5.99
CA PHE A 4 14.56 11.24 -6.41
C PHE A 4 14.35 11.03 -7.92
N LYS A 5 13.27 10.32 -8.29
CA LYS A 5 12.78 10.17 -9.67
C LYS A 5 11.60 11.12 -9.92
N PRO A 6 11.79 12.20 -10.70
CA PRO A 6 10.73 13.19 -10.94
C PRO A 6 9.69 12.70 -11.95
N ALA A 7 8.47 13.23 -11.87
CA ALA A 7 7.45 13.00 -12.90
C ALA A 7 7.87 13.69 -14.20
N LYS A 8 7.77 12.98 -15.32
CA LYS A 8 8.10 13.48 -16.67
C LYS A 8 6.97 13.12 -17.64
N PRO A 9 5.73 13.57 -17.38
CA PRO A 9 4.58 13.11 -18.13
C PRO A 9 4.77 13.33 -19.64
N ASN A 10 4.52 12.28 -20.42
CA ASN A 10 4.58 12.34 -21.87
C ASN A 10 3.23 11.88 -22.42
N THR A 11 2.47 12.81 -23.00
CA THR A 11 1.10 12.57 -23.48
C THR A 11 1.02 11.41 -24.47
N THR A 12 1.97 11.32 -25.41
CA THR A 12 2.03 10.23 -26.39
C THR A 12 2.30 8.90 -25.70
N ALA A 13 3.26 8.84 -24.78
CA ALA A 13 3.55 7.63 -24.03
C ALA A 13 2.34 7.19 -23.19
N ILE A 14 1.67 8.12 -22.50
CA ILE A 14 0.45 7.86 -21.73
C ILE A 14 -0.64 7.28 -22.62
N GLN A 15 -0.87 7.86 -23.80
CA GLN A 15 -1.88 7.36 -24.75
C GLN A 15 -1.54 5.96 -25.25
N VAL A 16 -0.27 5.68 -25.57
CA VAL A 16 0.20 4.35 -25.97
C VAL A 16 -0.01 3.34 -24.84
N VAL A 17 0.40 3.66 -23.61
CA VAL A 17 0.20 2.77 -22.45
C VAL A 17 -1.30 2.53 -22.23
N LYS A 18 -2.13 3.58 -22.26
CA LYS A 18 -3.60 3.45 -22.20
C LYS A 18 -4.15 2.55 -23.31
N ALA A 19 -3.66 2.65 -24.54
CA ALA A 19 -4.08 1.80 -25.64
C ALA A 19 -3.69 0.32 -25.41
N LEU A 20 -2.50 0.07 -24.86
CA LEU A 20 -2.00 -1.27 -24.53
C LEU A 20 -2.62 -1.86 -23.25
N MET A 21 -3.32 -1.07 -22.44
CA MET A 21 -3.91 -1.54 -21.18
C MET A 21 -4.75 -2.81 -21.27
N PRO A 22 -5.59 -3.07 -22.30
CA PRO A 22 -6.34 -4.33 -22.38
C PRO A 22 -5.43 -5.56 -22.43
N LEU A 23 -4.29 -5.46 -23.13
CA LEU A 23 -3.30 -6.53 -23.19
C LEU A 23 -2.54 -6.67 -21.86
N ILE A 24 -2.08 -5.55 -21.31
CA ILE A 24 -1.40 -5.52 -20.00
C ILE A 24 -2.31 -6.12 -18.92
N ASN A 25 -3.59 -5.74 -18.93
CA ASN A 25 -4.61 -6.23 -18.02
C ASN A 25 -4.77 -7.75 -18.13
N ARG A 26 -4.88 -8.30 -19.34
CA ARG A 26 -5.00 -9.74 -19.56
C ARG A 26 -3.77 -10.52 -19.08
N LEU A 27 -2.56 -9.99 -19.33
CA LEU A 27 -1.30 -10.68 -19.03
C LEU A 27 -0.91 -10.59 -17.54
N TYR A 28 -1.02 -9.40 -16.94
CA TYR A 28 -0.48 -9.12 -15.61
C TYR A 28 -1.53 -8.96 -14.52
N LEU A 29 -2.74 -8.52 -14.86
CA LEU A 29 -3.84 -8.32 -13.91
C LEU A 29 -4.96 -9.37 -14.05
N LYS A 30 -4.70 -10.44 -14.83
CA LYS A 30 -5.63 -11.55 -15.07
C LYS A 30 -7.01 -11.13 -15.60
N GLY A 31 -7.08 -10.01 -16.32
CA GLY A 31 -8.34 -9.50 -16.87
C GLY A 31 -9.19 -8.79 -15.82
N LEU A 32 -8.56 -8.06 -14.90
CA LEU A 32 -9.24 -7.21 -13.92
C LEU A 32 -10.20 -6.23 -14.60
N THR A 33 -11.42 -6.10 -14.07
CA THR A 33 -12.42 -5.14 -14.55
C THR A 33 -12.68 -4.08 -13.50
N LEU A 34 -12.98 -2.86 -13.96
CA LEU A 34 -13.32 -1.74 -13.08
C LEU A 34 -14.84 -1.55 -13.04
N ASP A 35 -15.42 -1.73 -11.86
CA ASP A 35 -16.80 -1.34 -11.56
C ASP A 35 -16.80 0.02 -10.85
N ILE A 36 -17.50 1.00 -11.44
CA ILE A 36 -17.66 2.35 -10.87
C ILE A 36 -19.05 2.83 -11.24
N ASP A 37 -19.79 3.29 -10.24
CA ASP A 37 -21.15 3.79 -10.41
C ASP A 37 -21.20 5.22 -10.97
N THR A 38 -22.40 5.65 -11.34
CA THR A 38 -22.61 6.96 -11.96
C THR A 38 -22.38 8.10 -10.96
N GLU A 39 -22.72 7.89 -9.69
CA GLU A 39 -22.53 8.86 -8.61
C GLU A 39 -21.05 9.14 -8.37
N SER A 40 -20.22 8.11 -8.34
CA SER A 40 -18.77 8.24 -8.20
C SER A 40 -18.15 8.99 -9.37
N ILE A 41 -18.62 8.73 -10.59
CA ILE A 41 -18.19 9.50 -11.77
C ILE A 41 -18.60 10.97 -11.65
N ALA A 42 -19.82 11.25 -11.17
CA ALA A 42 -20.29 12.62 -10.99
C ALA A 42 -19.46 13.37 -9.95
N ARG A 43 -19.16 12.76 -8.80
CA ARG A 43 -18.29 13.31 -7.75
C ARG A 43 -16.89 13.64 -8.26
N LEU A 44 -16.27 12.75 -9.05
CA LEU A 44 -14.97 13.05 -9.65
C LEU A 44 -15.03 14.26 -10.58
N LYS A 45 -16.05 14.33 -11.43
CA LYS A 45 -16.25 15.46 -12.37
C LYS A 45 -16.45 16.80 -11.68
N MET A 46 -16.95 16.84 -10.43
CA MET A 46 -17.07 18.09 -9.66
C MET A 46 -15.72 18.74 -9.39
N THR A 47 -14.62 17.98 -9.47
CA THR A 47 -13.26 18.46 -9.21
C THR A 47 -12.47 18.79 -10.48
N ASP A 48 -13.10 18.66 -11.66
CA ASP A 48 -12.44 18.90 -12.94
C ASP A 48 -11.95 20.35 -13.06
N GLY A 49 -10.68 20.52 -13.47
CA GLY A 49 -10.05 21.83 -13.60
C GLY A 49 -9.58 22.46 -12.27
N HIS A 50 -9.75 21.74 -11.15
CA HIS A 50 -9.27 22.16 -9.83
C HIS A 50 -8.11 21.27 -9.34
N PRO A 51 -7.14 21.85 -8.60
CA PRO A 51 -6.16 21.09 -7.84
C PRO A 51 -6.83 20.02 -6.98
N THR A 52 -6.49 18.75 -7.20
CA THR A 52 -7.20 17.62 -6.58
C THR A 52 -6.22 16.53 -6.16
N VAL A 53 -6.34 16.06 -4.93
CA VAL A 53 -5.72 14.82 -4.44
C VAL A 53 -6.78 13.73 -4.39
N LEU A 54 -6.58 12.65 -5.15
CA LEU A 54 -7.37 11.42 -5.06
C LEU A 54 -6.70 10.53 -3.99
N ALA A 55 -7.44 10.22 -2.93
CA ALA A 55 -6.95 9.50 -1.77
C ALA A 55 -7.63 8.13 -1.61
N PRO A 56 -7.19 7.11 -2.37
CA PRO A 56 -7.69 5.75 -2.24
C PRO A 56 -7.13 5.00 -1.02
N ASN A 57 -7.85 3.97 -0.56
CA ASN A 57 -7.26 2.87 0.23
C ASN A 57 -6.25 2.07 -0.61
N HIS A 58 -5.39 1.30 0.05
CA HIS A 58 -4.31 0.55 -0.58
C HIS A 58 -4.31 -0.94 -0.20
N ALA A 59 -5.34 -1.67 -0.60
CA ALA A 59 -5.49 -3.09 -0.27
C ALA A 59 -4.57 -4.03 -1.07
N ALA A 60 -4.20 -3.69 -2.32
CA ALA A 60 -3.51 -4.60 -3.21
C ALA A 60 -2.45 -3.92 -4.10
N TYR A 61 -1.48 -4.72 -4.56
CA TYR A 61 -0.50 -4.28 -5.57
C TYR A 61 -1.13 -3.81 -6.88
N ALA A 62 -2.39 -4.15 -7.13
CA ALA A 62 -3.12 -3.76 -8.33
C ALA A 62 -3.73 -2.36 -8.24
N ASP A 63 -3.82 -1.74 -7.06
CA ASP A 63 -4.55 -0.47 -6.88
C ASP A 63 -4.01 0.68 -7.76
N PRO A 64 -2.69 0.86 -7.96
CA PRO A 64 -2.19 1.86 -8.90
C PRO A 64 -2.70 1.62 -10.33
N ALA A 65 -2.82 0.36 -10.75
CA ALA A 65 -3.37 0.02 -12.05
C ALA A 65 -4.88 0.26 -12.13
N VAL A 66 -5.62 0.06 -11.04
CA VAL A 66 -7.05 0.43 -10.94
C VAL A 66 -7.22 1.93 -11.14
N MET A 67 -6.40 2.76 -10.47
CA MET A 67 -6.42 4.21 -10.65
C MET A 67 -5.99 4.63 -12.06
N PHE A 68 -5.05 3.91 -12.68
CA PHE A 68 -4.69 4.14 -14.08
C PHE A 68 -5.83 3.80 -15.04
N LEU A 69 -6.55 2.69 -14.81
CA LEU A 69 -7.75 2.32 -15.57
C LEU A 69 -8.87 3.35 -15.38
N LEU A 70 -9.05 3.90 -14.18
CA LEU A 70 -9.96 5.01 -13.93
C LEU A 70 -9.58 6.24 -14.77
N SER A 71 -8.31 6.64 -14.76
CA SER A 71 -7.82 7.76 -15.58
C SER A 71 -8.06 7.53 -17.08
N LYS A 72 -7.97 6.28 -17.55
CA LYS A 72 -8.32 5.91 -18.92
C LYS A 72 -9.82 6.07 -19.17
N ARG A 73 -10.67 5.57 -18.26
CA ARG A 73 -12.14 5.64 -18.38
C ARG A 73 -12.66 7.07 -18.40
N LEU A 74 -12.04 7.96 -17.64
CA LEU A 74 -12.40 9.38 -17.59
C LEU A 74 -11.67 10.24 -18.63
N SER A 75 -10.80 9.65 -19.45
CA SER A 75 -9.95 10.38 -20.39
C SER A 75 -9.10 11.49 -19.75
N GLN A 76 -8.71 11.30 -18.48
CA GLN A 76 -7.92 12.24 -17.70
C GLN A 76 -6.47 11.75 -17.53
N GLN A 77 -5.53 12.67 -17.42
CA GLN A 77 -4.20 12.36 -16.94
C GLN A 77 -4.16 12.52 -15.42
N TYR A 78 -3.48 11.62 -14.72
CA TYR A 78 -3.18 11.76 -13.29
C TYR A 78 -1.67 11.72 -13.07
N TYR A 79 -1.25 12.33 -11.96
CA TYR A 79 0.06 12.10 -11.37
C TYR A 79 -0.04 11.02 -10.30
N TYR A 80 1.06 10.30 -10.04
CA TYR A 80 1.07 9.19 -9.09
C TYR A 80 2.26 9.32 -8.14
N MET A 81 1.99 9.57 -6.87
CA MET A 81 3.03 9.46 -5.84
C MET A 81 3.32 7.98 -5.60
N THR A 82 4.56 7.56 -5.86
CA THR A 82 4.92 6.14 -5.89
C THR A 82 6.15 5.89 -5.02
N ALA A 83 6.14 4.84 -4.21
CA ALA A 83 7.28 4.50 -3.36
C ALA A 83 8.55 4.24 -4.21
N ARG A 84 9.69 4.82 -3.80
CA ARG A 84 10.94 4.84 -4.58
C ARG A 84 11.40 3.45 -5.03
N GLU A 85 11.23 2.43 -4.19
CA GLU A 85 11.57 1.04 -4.51
C GLU A 85 10.83 0.48 -5.73
N THR A 86 9.68 1.05 -6.09
CA THR A 86 8.90 0.59 -7.24
C THR A 86 9.60 0.90 -8.57
N PHE A 87 10.45 1.92 -8.60
CA PHE A 87 11.20 2.30 -9.79
C PHE A 87 12.37 1.35 -10.10
N ASP A 88 12.84 0.58 -9.12
CA ASP A 88 14.00 -0.31 -9.29
C ASP A 88 13.61 -1.79 -9.45
N LYS A 89 12.30 -2.11 -9.46
CA LYS A 89 11.83 -3.50 -9.53
C LYS A 89 12.07 -4.14 -10.90
N GLY A 90 12.77 -5.28 -10.87
CA GLY A 90 12.87 -6.24 -11.97
C GLY A 90 14.11 -6.10 -12.86
N LYS A 91 14.34 -7.11 -13.71
CA LYS A 91 15.50 -7.21 -14.62
C LYS A 91 15.61 -6.05 -15.64
N PHE A 92 14.54 -5.26 -15.82
CA PHE A 92 14.47 -4.10 -16.71
C PHE A 92 14.13 -2.81 -15.95
N GLY A 93 14.57 -2.68 -14.69
CA GLY A 93 14.22 -1.57 -13.79
C GLY A 93 14.35 -0.18 -14.41
N GLY A 94 15.40 0.09 -15.19
CA GLY A 94 15.58 1.38 -15.87
C GLY A 94 14.47 1.74 -16.87
N LEU A 95 13.99 0.77 -17.67
CA LEU A 95 12.87 0.99 -18.59
C LEU A 95 11.54 1.16 -17.84
N CYS A 96 11.31 0.32 -16.83
CA CYS A 96 10.11 0.43 -15.97
C CYS A 96 10.07 1.80 -15.27
N SER A 97 11.20 2.24 -14.73
CA SER A 97 11.36 3.56 -14.10
C SER A 97 11.03 4.70 -15.05
N LEU A 98 11.53 4.63 -16.30
CA LEU A 98 11.26 5.64 -17.32
C LEU A 98 9.78 5.66 -17.73
N LEU A 99 9.19 4.48 -17.93
CA LEU A 99 7.76 4.35 -18.25
C LEU A 99 6.88 4.90 -17.12
N LEU A 100 7.22 4.64 -15.86
CA LEU A 100 6.52 5.20 -14.70
C LEU A 100 6.59 6.73 -14.71
N GLN A 101 7.78 7.31 -14.89
CA GLN A 101 7.95 8.77 -14.97
C GLN A 101 7.14 9.38 -16.13
N TRP A 102 7.15 8.74 -17.31
CA TRP A 102 6.35 9.15 -18.47
C TRP A 102 4.84 9.04 -18.24
N CYS A 103 4.41 8.11 -17.40
CA CYS A 103 3.01 7.99 -16.98
C CYS A 103 2.62 8.99 -15.87
N GLY A 104 3.52 9.89 -15.47
CA GLY A 104 3.26 10.90 -14.44
C GLY A 104 3.57 10.44 -13.01
N ALA A 105 4.23 9.29 -12.83
CA ALA A 105 4.66 8.86 -11.51
C ALA A 105 5.95 9.58 -11.07
N TYR A 106 6.03 9.90 -9.78
CA TYR A 106 7.26 10.39 -9.15
C TYR A 106 7.52 9.63 -7.85
N SER A 107 8.79 9.53 -7.48
CA SER A 107 9.19 8.75 -6.30
C SER A 107 8.96 9.51 -5.00
N ILE A 108 8.66 8.76 -3.93
CA ILE A 108 8.79 9.22 -2.55
C ILE A 108 9.54 8.16 -1.73
N VAL A 109 10.48 8.59 -0.90
CA VAL A 109 11.04 7.73 0.15
C VAL A 109 10.20 7.89 1.42
N ARG A 110 9.50 6.82 1.78
CA ARG A 110 8.48 6.84 2.84
C ARG A 110 9.09 7.07 4.22
N GLY A 111 8.34 7.75 5.08
CA GLY A 111 8.74 8.12 6.45
C GLY A 111 9.97 9.01 6.57
N THR A 112 10.44 9.59 5.47
CA THR A 112 11.50 10.61 5.48
C THR A 112 10.95 11.96 5.08
N ALA A 113 11.65 13.03 5.45
CA ALA A 113 11.38 14.36 4.94
C ALA A 113 11.91 14.49 3.50
N ASP A 114 11.32 13.77 2.56
CA ASP A 114 11.67 13.80 1.13
C ASP A 114 11.28 15.15 0.51
N ARG A 115 12.19 16.12 0.68
CA ARG A 115 11.98 17.50 0.24
C ARG A 115 11.70 17.61 -1.26
N ASN A 116 12.28 16.71 -2.07
CA ASN A 116 12.07 16.72 -3.51
C ASN A 116 10.67 16.23 -3.87
N ALA A 117 10.19 15.16 -3.25
CA ALA A 117 8.82 14.68 -3.43
C ALA A 117 7.79 15.69 -2.92
N PHE A 118 8.03 16.31 -1.76
CA PHE A 118 7.14 17.34 -1.20
C PHE A 118 7.07 18.59 -2.07
N ARG A 119 8.21 19.09 -2.55
CA ARG A 119 8.24 20.22 -3.50
C ARG A 119 7.48 19.88 -4.77
N THR A 120 7.74 18.73 -5.37
CA THR A 120 7.07 18.28 -6.60
C THR A 120 5.55 18.19 -6.42
N THR A 121 5.09 17.64 -5.29
CA THR A 121 3.66 17.53 -4.98
C THR A 121 3.01 18.91 -4.90
N ARG A 122 3.64 19.85 -4.18
CA ARG A 122 3.16 21.23 -4.02
C ARG A 122 3.13 21.98 -5.35
N GLU A 123 4.15 21.81 -6.19
CA GLU A 123 4.20 22.40 -7.53
C GLU A 123 3.08 21.88 -8.43
N ILE A 124 2.82 20.57 -8.43
CA ILE A 124 1.73 19.97 -9.23
C ILE A 124 0.37 20.50 -8.76
N LEU A 125 0.13 20.53 -7.44
CA LEU A 125 -1.12 21.05 -6.88
C LEU A 125 -1.29 22.55 -7.15
N THR A 126 -0.23 23.33 -7.08
CA THR A 126 -0.28 24.77 -7.36
C THR A 126 -0.61 25.05 -8.83
N LYS A 127 -0.05 24.26 -9.76
CA LYS A 127 -0.40 24.32 -11.19
C LYS A 127 -1.87 23.95 -11.42
N GLY A 128 -2.29 22.83 -10.83
CA GLY A 128 -3.68 22.37 -10.89
C GLY A 128 -4.09 21.79 -12.25
N ASP A 129 -3.14 21.29 -13.04
CA ASP A 129 -3.39 20.78 -14.40
C ASP A 129 -4.04 19.38 -14.40
N ALA A 130 -3.77 18.58 -13.36
CA ALA A 130 -4.25 17.20 -13.25
C ALA A 130 -4.30 16.74 -11.78
N PRO A 131 -5.22 15.84 -11.43
CA PRO A 131 -5.25 15.22 -10.10
C PRO A 131 -3.99 14.41 -9.79
N ILE A 132 -3.67 14.32 -8.50
CA ILE A 132 -2.60 13.45 -7.98
C ILE A 132 -3.23 12.29 -7.20
N VAL A 133 -2.83 11.07 -7.49
CA VAL A 133 -3.18 9.88 -6.71
C VAL A 133 -2.14 9.71 -5.60
N ILE A 134 -2.62 9.70 -4.35
CA ILE A 134 -1.79 9.44 -3.16
C ILE A 134 -2.53 8.43 -2.27
N PHE A 135 -1.93 7.25 -2.08
CA PHE A 135 -2.47 6.22 -1.20
C PHE A 135 -2.28 6.62 0.26
N GLY A 136 -3.38 6.96 0.94
CA GLY A 136 -3.35 7.51 2.31
C GLY A 136 -2.74 6.57 3.34
N GLU A 137 -2.84 5.26 3.12
CA GLU A 137 -2.35 4.24 4.06
C GLU A 137 -0.83 4.15 4.16
N GLY A 138 -0.09 4.70 3.20
CA GLY A 138 1.39 4.68 3.20
C GLY A 138 2.02 3.30 2.93
N GLU A 139 1.28 2.21 3.06
CA GLU A 139 1.67 0.83 2.73
C GLU A 139 0.46 0.03 2.22
N ILE A 140 0.72 -1.15 1.64
CA ILE A 140 -0.36 -2.06 1.21
C ILE A 140 -0.93 -2.82 2.43
N SER A 141 -2.21 -2.65 2.74
CA SER A 141 -2.87 -3.32 3.88
C SER A 141 -2.97 -4.84 3.71
N ARG A 142 -3.04 -5.29 2.45
CA ARG A 142 -3.26 -6.68 2.02
C ARG A 142 -4.62 -7.24 2.45
N GLN A 143 -5.50 -6.42 3.04
CA GLN A 143 -6.84 -6.77 3.47
C GLN A 143 -7.85 -5.99 2.63
N ASN A 144 -8.80 -6.70 2.03
CA ASN A 144 -9.78 -6.08 1.15
C ASN A 144 -10.93 -5.39 1.88
N ASP A 145 -11.19 -5.78 3.14
CA ASP A 145 -12.33 -5.30 3.93
C ASP A 145 -11.94 -4.25 4.98
N THR A 146 -10.67 -3.85 5.03
CA THR A 146 -10.18 -2.92 6.07
C THR A 146 -9.31 -1.84 5.45
N VAL A 147 -9.21 -0.74 6.19
CA VAL A 147 -8.41 0.43 5.82
C VAL A 147 -7.48 0.71 6.99
N MET A 148 -6.17 0.70 6.75
CA MET A 148 -5.19 1.07 7.76
C MET A 148 -5.29 2.56 8.09
N ARG A 149 -4.68 2.94 9.21
CA ARG A 149 -4.55 4.35 9.58
C ARG A 149 -3.83 5.13 8.49
N PHE A 150 -4.40 6.28 8.12
CA PHE A 150 -3.84 7.17 7.11
C PHE A 150 -2.65 7.97 7.65
N GLU A 151 -1.67 8.18 6.77
CA GLU A 151 -0.52 9.04 7.01
C GLU A 151 -0.95 10.51 6.93
N ARG A 152 -0.70 11.26 8.01
CA ARG A 152 -1.00 12.69 8.11
C ARG A 152 -0.31 13.54 7.04
N GLY A 153 0.77 13.02 6.47
CA GLY A 153 1.57 13.69 5.45
C GLY A 153 0.78 14.08 4.21
N VAL A 154 -0.23 13.29 3.81
CA VAL A 154 -1.08 13.59 2.64
C VAL A 154 -1.83 14.90 2.85
N THR A 155 -2.57 15.01 3.95
CA THR A 155 -3.30 16.21 4.34
C THR A 155 -2.38 17.41 4.56
N GLN A 156 -1.23 17.20 5.20
CA GLN A 156 -0.26 18.25 5.44
C GLN A 156 0.30 18.85 4.13
N LEU A 157 0.55 18.01 3.12
CA LEU A 157 0.99 18.45 1.80
C LEU A 157 -0.05 19.30 1.08
N CYS A 158 -1.33 18.96 1.21
CA CYS A 158 -2.42 19.77 0.65
C CYS A 158 -2.44 21.17 1.25
N PHE A 159 -2.30 21.30 2.57
CA PHE A 159 -2.26 22.62 3.21
C PHE A 159 -1.00 23.42 2.87
N TRP A 160 0.17 22.77 2.73
CA TRP A 160 1.37 23.44 2.24
C TRP A 160 1.25 23.91 0.79
N ALA A 161 0.48 23.19 -0.04
CA ALA A 161 0.14 23.64 -1.39
C ALA A 161 -0.83 24.83 -1.35
N LEU A 162 -1.81 24.85 -0.43
CA LEU A 162 -2.67 26.03 -0.22
C LEU A 162 -1.87 27.26 0.23
N ASP A 163 -0.87 27.08 1.11
CA ASP A 163 0.05 28.16 1.51
C ASP A 163 0.77 28.75 0.27
N ASP A 164 1.22 27.89 -0.66
CA ASP A 164 1.90 28.33 -1.89
C ASP A 164 0.94 28.99 -2.88
N MET A 165 -0.24 28.42 -3.06
CA MET A 165 -1.30 29.00 -3.89
C MET A 165 -1.69 30.39 -3.38
N GLN A 166 -1.82 30.58 -2.06
CA GLN A 166 -2.12 31.90 -1.49
C GLN A 166 -1.00 32.90 -1.79
N LYS A 167 0.27 32.52 -1.61
CA LYS A 167 1.43 33.38 -1.91
C LYS A 167 1.51 33.74 -3.39
N ALA A 168 1.10 32.83 -4.27
CA ALA A 168 1.03 33.04 -5.72
C ALA A 168 -0.23 33.81 -6.17
N GLY A 169 -1.10 34.23 -5.25
CA GLY A 169 -2.36 34.92 -5.58
C GLY A 169 -3.42 34.03 -6.23
N ILE A 170 -3.29 32.70 -6.12
CA ILE A 170 -4.20 31.72 -6.71
C ILE A 170 -5.37 31.46 -5.75
N SER A 171 -6.57 31.86 -6.17
CA SER A 171 -7.80 31.75 -5.37
C SER A 171 -8.66 30.51 -5.67
N LYS A 172 -8.09 29.47 -6.30
CA LYS A 172 -8.80 28.22 -6.62
C LYS A 172 -9.07 27.36 -5.38
N PRO A 173 -10.15 26.54 -5.37
CA PRO A 173 -10.32 25.47 -4.39
C PRO A 173 -9.24 24.39 -4.58
N LEU A 174 -8.94 23.65 -3.52
CA LEU A 174 -8.11 22.45 -3.56
C LEU A 174 -8.92 21.32 -2.92
N TYR A 175 -9.18 20.27 -3.69
CA TYR A 175 -9.99 19.15 -3.25
C TYR A 175 -9.13 17.99 -2.76
N ILE A 176 -9.58 17.32 -1.70
CA ILE A 176 -9.15 15.97 -1.36
C ILE A 176 -10.37 15.05 -1.49
N VAL A 177 -10.20 13.96 -2.24
CA VAL A 177 -11.31 13.08 -2.65
C VAL A 177 -11.10 11.69 -2.08
N PRO A 178 -11.94 11.22 -1.14
CA PRO A 178 -11.87 9.85 -0.63
C PRO A 178 -12.30 8.85 -1.71
N ILE A 179 -11.52 7.78 -1.88
CA ILE A 179 -11.85 6.69 -2.80
C ILE A 179 -11.76 5.34 -2.08
N GLY A 180 -12.83 4.55 -2.12
CA GLY A 180 -12.84 3.17 -1.70
C GLY A 180 -12.66 2.24 -2.90
N ILE A 181 -11.69 1.32 -2.83
CA ILE A 181 -11.42 0.25 -3.78
C ILE A 181 -11.59 -1.07 -3.03
N LYS A 182 -12.51 -1.90 -3.52
CA LYS A 182 -12.73 -3.26 -3.02
C LYS A 182 -12.74 -4.25 -4.17
N TYR A 183 -12.13 -5.40 -3.97
CA TYR A 183 -12.03 -6.48 -4.95
C TYR A 183 -13.02 -7.59 -4.64
N HIS A 184 -13.62 -8.16 -5.67
CA HIS A 184 -14.35 -9.43 -5.56
C HIS A 184 -14.04 -10.33 -6.75
N TYR A 185 -14.22 -11.63 -6.57
CA TYR A 185 -14.13 -12.61 -7.64
C TYR A 185 -15.52 -12.86 -8.21
N PRO A 186 -15.76 -12.56 -9.50
CA PRO A 186 -17.06 -12.80 -10.12
C PRO A 186 -17.32 -14.29 -10.44
N GLN A 187 -16.33 -15.15 -10.19
CA GLN A 187 -16.37 -16.59 -10.48
C GLN A 187 -16.33 -17.37 -9.17
N ASP A 188 -16.85 -18.61 -9.19
CA ASP A 188 -16.64 -19.54 -8.09
C ASP A 188 -15.14 -19.93 -8.02
N MET A 189 -14.51 -19.63 -6.89
CA MET A 189 -13.09 -19.85 -6.66
C MET A 189 -12.81 -21.02 -5.70
N TRP A 190 -13.81 -21.77 -5.26
CA TRP A 190 -13.62 -22.79 -4.21
C TRP A 190 -12.68 -23.91 -4.63
N ASP A 191 -12.76 -24.40 -5.87
CA ASP A 191 -11.81 -25.41 -6.39
C ASP A 191 -10.37 -24.88 -6.43
N VAL A 192 -10.21 -23.60 -6.76
CA VAL A 192 -8.91 -22.92 -6.81
C VAL A 192 -8.34 -22.75 -5.40
N ILE A 193 -9.20 -22.48 -4.41
CA ILE A 193 -8.86 -22.45 -2.99
C ILE A 193 -8.43 -23.84 -2.52
N ASP A 194 -9.18 -24.89 -2.86
CA ASP A 194 -8.87 -26.26 -2.45
C ASP A 194 -7.53 -26.75 -3.01
N ALA A 195 -7.23 -26.44 -4.28
CA ALA A 195 -5.96 -26.74 -4.90
C ALA A 195 -4.80 -25.99 -4.21
N ALA A 196 -5.02 -24.73 -3.81
CA ALA A 196 -4.02 -23.93 -3.13
C ALA A 196 -3.75 -24.41 -1.70
N LEU A 197 -4.80 -24.73 -0.95
CA LEU A 197 -4.68 -25.36 0.36
C LEU A 197 -3.92 -26.68 0.24
N MET A 198 -4.27 -27.54 -0.72
CA MET A 198 -3.58 -28.81 -0.95
C MET A 198 -2.08 -28.63 -1.22
N ARG A 199 -1.71 -27.60 -1.99
CA ARG A 199 -0.31 -27.27 -2.26
C ARG A 199 0.44 -26.83 -1.00
N LEU A 200 -0.15 -25.97 -0.18
CA LEU A 200 0.43 -25.53 1.09
C LEU A 200 0.55 -26.69 2.10
N GLU A 201 -0.50 -27.50 2.24
CA GLU A 201 -0.50 -28.70 3.10
C GLU A 201 0.61 -29.67 2.71
N ARG A 202 0.84 -29.84 1.40
CA ARG A 202 1.92 -30.71 0.90
C ARG A 202 3.31 -30.21 1.27
N ALA A 203 3.49 -28.89 1.35
CA ALA A 203 4.77 -28.27 1.63
C ALA A 203 5.12 -28.22 3.13
N ILE A 204 4.11 -28.10 4.00
CA ILE A 204 4.33 -27.77 5.43
C ILE A 204 3.84 -28.87 6.37
N LEU A 205 2.76 -29.58 6.03
CA LEU A 205 2.15 -30.57 6.93
C LEU A 205 2.65 -31.99 6.63
N PRO A 206 2.91 -32.81 7.66
CA PRO A 206 3.15 -34.25 7.47
C PRO A 206 1.87 -34.93 6.95
N PRO A 207 1.97 -36.11 6.27
CA PRO A 207 0.80 -36.81 5.72
C PRO A 207 -0.33 -37.06 6.73
N VAL A 208 0.02 -37.37 7.99
CA VAL A 208 -0.93 -37.61 9.09
C VAL A 208 -1.71 -36.34 9.49
N GLY A 209 -1.17 -35.15 9.22
CA GLY A 209 -1.83 -33.88 9.51
C GLY A 209 -2.83 -33.41 8.45
N ARG A 210 -3.04 -34.18 7.37
CA ARG A 210 -3.88 -33.82 6.22
C ARG A 210 -5.24 -34.54 6.27
N THR A 211 -5.92 -34.43 7.40
CA THR A 211 -7.15 -35.20 7.70
C THR A 211 -8.43 -34.38 7.62
N SER A 212 -8.36 -33.05 7.74
CA SER A 212 -9.54 -32.20 7.68
C SER A 212 -10.04 -32.03 6.25
N THR A 213 -11.36 -32.13 6.07
CA THR A 213 -12.05 -31.80 4.81
C THR A 213 -12.58 -30.37 4.79
N GLU A 214 -12.77 -29.75 5.96
CA GLU A 214 -13.31 -28.40 6.10
C GLU A 214 -12.22 -27.36 5.81
N ARG A 215 -12.52 -26.38 4.96
CA ARG A 215 -11.51 -25.47 4.38
C ARG A 215 -10.89 -24.54 5.42
N TYR A 216 -11.69 -24.02 6.35
CA TYR A 216 -11.18 -23.15 7.39
C TYR A 216 -10.25 -23.90 8.35
N GLU A 217 -10.59 -25.12 8.77
CA GLU A 217 -9.72 -25.97 9.58
C GLU A 217 -8.43 -26.34 8.84
N ARG A 218 -8.51 -26.65 7.55
CA ARG A 218 -7.33 -26.86 6.69
C ARG A 218 -6.42 -25.61 6.70
N LEU A 219 -7.00 -24.43 6.47
CA LEU A 219 -6.28 -23.16 6.52
C LEU A 219 -5.65 -22.90 7.90
N ARG A 220 -6.40 -23.19 8.97
CA ARG A 220 -5.95 -23.02 10.35
C ARG A 220 -4.77 -23.94 10.67
N HIS A 221 -4.83 -25.22 10.28
CA HIS A 221 -3.71 -26.16 10.45
C HIS A 221 -2.44 -25.68 9.73
N ILE A 222 -2.57 -25.15 8.51
CA ILE A 222 -1.44 -24.55 7.78
C ILE A 222 -0.89 -23.36 8.55
N GLY A 223 -1.75 -22.44 9.01
CA GLY A 223 -1.34 -21.28 9.80
C GLY A 223 -0.62 -21.65 11.10
N VAL A 224 -1.13 -22.64 11.85
CA VAL A 224 -0.49 -23.17 13.07
C VAL A 224 0.89 -23.76 12.76
N ALA A 225 1.03 -24.49 11.66
CA ALA A 225 2.30 -25.10 11.30
C ALA A 225 3.35 -24.06 10.90
N VAL A 226 2.96 -23.02 10.15
CA VAL A 226 3.82 -21.86 9.86
C VAL A 226 4.23 -21.17 11.16
N LEU A 227 3.27 -20.88 12.04
CA LEU A 227 3.56 -20.23 13.32
C LEU A 227 4.55 -21.05 14.17
N ARG A 228 4.36 -22.38 14.28
CA ARG A 228 5.27 -23.26 15.03
C ARG A 228 6.68 -23.26 14.44
N THR A 229 6.80 -23.23 13.12
CA THR A 229 8.09 -23.17 12.43
C THR A 229 8.82 -21.87 12.74
N LEU A 230 8.13 -20.72 12.60
CA LEU A 230 8.68 -19.41 12.94
C LEU A 230 9.00 -19.30 14.43
N ALA A 231 8.11 -19.80 15.30
CA ALA A 231 8.33 -19.80 16.74
C ALA A 231 9.63 -20.53 17.11
N ALA A 232 9.93 -21.67 16.47
CA ALA A 232 11.18 -22.39 16.68
C ALA A 232 12.41 -21.56 16.21
N GLU A 233 12.32 -20.92 15.05
CA GLU A 233 13.38 -20.05 14.49
C GLU A 233 13.72 -18.90 15.43
N TYR A 234 12.71 -18.21 15.96
CA TYR A 234 12.88 -17.10 16.91
C TYR A 234 12.98 -17.57 18.37
N GLN A 235 13.09 -18.88 18.65
CA GLN A 235 13.19 -19.45 20.00
C GLN A 235 12.01 -19.07 20.93
N TYR A 236 10.84 -18.83 20.35
CA TYR A 236 9.58 -18.58 21.04
C TYR A 236 8.89 -19.90 21.41
N LYS A 237 8.48 -20.04 22.69
CA LYS A 237 7.74 -21.21 23.16
C LYS A 237 6.24 -20.99 22.99
N VAL A 238 5.60 -21.88 22.24
CA VAL A 238 4.14 -21.92 22.08
C VAL A 238 3.54 -22.69 23.25
N ASP A 239 2.53 -22.12 23.89
CA ASP A 239 1.79 -22.70 25.01
C ASP A 239 0.41 -23.11 24.50
N GLU A 240 0.15 -24.41 24.41
CA GLU A 240 -1.08 -24.92 23.80
C GLU A 240 -2.35 -24.56 24.60
N THR A 241 -2.22 -24.04 25.82
CA THR A 241 -3.35 -23.57 26.64
C THR A 241 -3.82 -22.16 26.28
N VAL A 242 -3.05 -21.42 25.49
CA VAL A 242 -3.32 -20.01 25.13
C VAL A 242 -3.85 -19.91 23.70
N PRO A 243 -4.81 -19.00 23.41
CA PRO A 243 -5.31 -18.80 22.06
C PRO A 243 -4.21 -18.45 21.04
N LEU A 244 -4.36 -18.95 19.82
CA LEU A 244 -3.38 -18.79 18.73
C LEU A 244 -3.05 -17.32 18.45
N ASP A 245 -4.04 -16.44 18.50
CA ASP A 245 -3.88 -15.00 18.32
C ASP A 245 -2.87 -14.37 19.27
N VAL A 246 -2.87 -14.81 20.54
CA VAL A 246 -1.95 -14.29 21.55
C VAL A 246 -0.52 -14.69 21.19
N HIS A 247 -0.32 -15.91 20.68
CA HIS A 247 0.99 -16.35 20.19
C HIS A 247 1.43 -15.59 18.94
N ILE A 248 0.53 -15.34 18.00
CA ILE A 248 0.81 -14.53 16.81
C ILE A 248 1.27 -13.13 17.24
N GLN A 249 0.58 -12.49 18.18
CA GLN A 249 0.96 -11.16 18.65
C GLN A 249 2.29 -11.15 19.41
N LYS A 250 2.51 -12.11 20.31
CA LYS A 250 3.79 -12.22 21.05
C LYS A 250 4.96 -12.49 20.10
N LEU A 251 4.78 -13.33 19.09
CA LEU A 251 5.82 -13.59 18.10
C LEU A 251 6.12 -12.34 17.25
N LYS A 252 5.08 -11.61 16.80
CA LYS A 252 5.27 -10.31 16.12
C LYS A 252 6.09 -9.36 16.98
N GLU A 253 5.75 -9.24 18.25
CA GLU A 253 6.46 -8.37 19.20
C GLU A 253 7.92 -8.79 19.39
N GLN A 254 8.21 -10.09 19.45
CA GLN A 254 9.55 -10.62 19.61
C GLN A 254 10.43 -10.37 18.38
N ILE A 255 9.90 -10.64 17.18
CA ILE A 255 10.62 -10.36 15.92
C ILE A 255 10.87 -8.85 15.78
N LEU A 256 9.86 -8.03 16.11
CA LEU A 256 9.95 -6.57 16.06
C LEU A 256 10.97 -6.02 17.05
N SER A 257 10.95 -6.49 18.30
CA SER A 257 11.91 -6.08 19.32
C SER A 257 13.34 -6.47 18.93
N HIS A 258 13.52 -7.63 18.30
CA HIS A 258 14.82 -8.04 17.77
C HIS A 258 15.30 -7.10 16.65
N ALA A 259 14.42 -6.72 15.72
CA ALA A 259 14.69 -5.72 14.68
C ALA A 259 15.19 -4.41 15.28
N GLU A 260 14.43 -3.90 16.26
CA GLU A 260 14.66 -2.63 16.93
C GLU A 260 16.02 -2.58 17.64
N GLN A 261 16.38 -3.66 18.32
CA GLN A 261 17.69 -3.79 18.97
C GLN A 261 18.85 -3.73 17.97
N ILE A 262 18.73 -4.40 16.82
CA ILE A 262 19.79 -4.38 15.80
C ILE A 262 19.89 -3.00 15.14
N MET A 263 18.75 -2.37 14.87
CA MET A 263 18.68 -1.04 14.22
C MET A 263 18.95 0.13 15.18
N GLY A 264 18.98 -0.12 16.49
CA GLY A 264 19.12 0.92 17.50
C GLY A 264 17.93 1.89 17.57
N ILE A 265 16.74 1.44 17.18
CA ILE A 265 15.50 2.23 17.23
C ILE A 265 14.65 1.70 18.37
N HIS A 266 14.11 2.59 19.21
CA HIS A 266 13.10 2.23 20.20
C HIS A 266 11.92 3.20 20.08
N THR A 267 10.70 2.68 20.04
CA THR A 267 9.48 3.50 19.96
C THR A 267 8.36 2.84 20.74
N GLU A 268 7.72 3.59 21.64
CA GLU A 268 6.53 3.17 22.39
C GLU A 268 5.25 3.44 21.58
N ALA A 269 5.11 2.76 20.45
CA ALA A 269 3.91 2.85 19.59
C ALA A 269 3.33 1.46 19.31
N ASP A 270 2.19 1.42 18.62
CA ASP A 270 1.61 0.15 18.15
C ASP A 270 2.52 -0.55 17.12
N VAL A 271 2.31 -1.86 16.95
CA VAL A 271 3.13 -2.73 16.07
C VAL A 271 3.22 -2.20 14.64
N LEU A 272 2.12 -1.68 14.08
CA LEU A 272 2.11 -1.17 12.70
C LEU A 272 2.98 0.08 12.58
N THR A 273 2.84 1.02 13.51
CA THR A 273 3.65 2.25 13.56
C THR A 273 5.14 1.92 13.69
N ARG A 274 5.52 0.98 14.57
CA ARG A 274 6.92 0.57 14.77
C ARG A 274 7.51 -0.12 13.53
N VAL A 275 6.74 -1.01 12.89
CA VAL A 275 7.17 -1.69 11.66
C VAL A 275 7.34 -0.69 10.51
N ARG A 276 6.44 0.28 10.38
CA ARG A 276 6.59 1.40 9.42
C ARG A 276 7.86 2.19 9.72
N ALA A 277 8.12 2.53 10.98
CA ALA A 277 9.32 3.29 11.37
C ALA A 277 10.62 2.57 10.97
N LEU A 278 10.73 1.27 11.25
CA LEU A 278 11.89 0.46 10.85
C LEU A 278 12.05 0.41 9.33
N LYS A 279 10.97 0.10 8.60
CA LYS A 279 11.02 0.04 7.14
C LYS A 279 11.42 1.39 6.53
N ASN A 280 10.84 2.47 7.02
CA ASN A 280 11.15 3.82 6.57
C ASN A 280 12.62 4.19 6.82
N LEU A 281 13.20 3.77 7.96
CA LEU A 281 14.63 3.97 8.22
C LEU A 281 15.49 3.19 7.23
N VAL A 282 15.15 1.93 6.98
CA VAL A 282 15.88 1.10 6.00
C VAL A 282 15.80 1.73 4.61
N ASP A 283 14.60 2.11 4.16
CA ASP A 283 14.39 2.75 2.86
C ASP A 283 15.16 4.09 2.76
N ALA A 284 15.24 4.87 3.85
CA ALA A 284 15.98 6.13 3.90
C ALA A 284 17.48 5.94 3.61
N GLU A 285 18.08 4.91 4.19
CA GLU A 285 19.49 4.60 3.94
C GLU A 285 19.67 3.96 2.56
N VAL A 286 18.79 3.03 2.15
CA VAL A 286 18.88 2.37 0.82
C VAL A 286 18.82 3.39 -0.33
N TYR A 287 17.99 4.44 -0.22
CA TYR A 287 17.81 5.45 -1.26
C TYR A 287 18.53 6.77 -0.97
N LYS A 288 19.52 6.73 -0.08
CA LYS A 288 20.40 7.86 0.18
C LYS A 288 21.22 8.17 -1.06
N ASP A 289 21.30 9.45 -1.39
CA ASP A 289 22.17 9.92 -2.46
C ASP A 289 23.63 9.82 -2.00
N ILE A 290 24.41 8.99 -2.69
CA ILE A 290 25.81 8.68 -2.40
C ILE A 290 26.79 9.42 -3.31
N GLU A 291 26.32 10.21 -4.29
CA GLU A 291 27.19 10.86 -5.28
C GLU A 291 28.21 11.83 -4.64
N GLN A 292 27.85 12.40 -3.49
CA GLN A 292 28.68 13.36 -2.76
C GLN A 292 29.52 12.73 -1.65
N MET A 293 29.44 11.40 -1.45
CA MET A 293 30.21 10.70 -0.42
C MET A 293 31.63 10.39 -0.89
N THR A 294 32.58 10.41 0.05
CA THR A 294 33.94 9.88 -0.16
C THR A 294 33.93 8.36 -0.31
N GLU A 295 34.98 7.78 -0.88
CA GLU A 295 35.11 6.32 -1.03
C GLU A 295 34.98 5.56 0.30
N TYR A 296 35.54 6.11 1.39
CA TYR A 296 35.43 5.51 2.70
C TYR A 296 34.00 5.58 3.27
N GLU A 297 33.31 6.70 3.09
CA GLU A 297 31.90 6.83 3.50
C GLU A 297 30.99 5.88 2.73
N GLN A 298 31.23 5.71 1.42
CA GLN A 298 30.52 4.72 0.60
C GLN A 298 30.73 3.31 1.12
N LYS A 299 31.97 2.93 1.45
CA LYS A 299 32.28 1.61 2.04
C LYS A 299 31.52 1.39 3.37
N ILE A 300 31.56 2.36 4.28
CA ILE A 300 30.84 2.27 5.58
C ILE A 300 29.33 2.19 5.36
N HIS A 301 28.80 2.91 4.38
CA HIS A 301 27.39 2.86 4.02
C HIS A 301 27.00 1.49 3.44
N GLU A 302 27.82 0.91 2.57
CA GLU A 302 27.62 -0.46 2.05
C GLU A 302 27.60 -1.51 3.17
N GLU A 303 28.51 -1.40 4.15
CA GLU A 303 28.53 -2.27 5.34
C GLU A 303 27.24 -2.14 6.16
N LEU A 304 26.67 -0.93 6.26
CA LEU A 304 25.36 -0.71 6.90
C LEU A 304 24.23 -1.36 6.09
N LEU A 305 24.20 -1.16 4.77
CA LEU A 305 23.18 -1.76 3.91
C LEU A 305 23.21 -3.29 3.94
N GLN A 306 24.39 -3.91 4.03
CA GLN A 306 24.52 -5.36 4.20
C GLN A 306 23.84 -5.85 5.49
N LYS A 307 23.96 -5.10 6.60
CA LYS A 307 23.26 -5.42 7.85
C LYS A 307 21.74 -5.32 7.66
N PHE A 308 21.28 -4.29 6.95
CA PHE A 308 19.84 -4.10 6.69
C PHE A 308 19.26 -5.18 5.79
N GLN A 309 20.01 -5.62 4.76
CA GLN A 309 19.60 -6.68 3.85
C GLN A 309 19.36 -8.02 4.57
N GLN A 310 20.12 -8.31 5.64
CA GLN A 310 19.91 -9.53 6.43
C GLN A 310 18.56 -9.52 7.17
N PHE A 311 18.07 -8.33 7.55
CA PHE A 311 16.85 -8.19 8.35
C PHE A 311 15.61 -7.82 7.51
N TYR A 312 15.80 -7.36 6.28
CA TYR A 312 14.69 -6.98 5.40
C TYR A 312 13.63 -8.09 5.22
N PRO A 313 13.99 -9.38 5.09
CA PRO A 313 13.00 -10.47 5.02
C PRO A 313 12.12 -10.56 6.28
N ASP A 314 12.69 -10.30 7.45
CA ASP A 314 11.97 -10.33 8.73
C ASP A 314 10.97 -9.17 8.85
N LEU A 315 11.33 -7.99 8.32
CA LEU A 315 10.40 -6.86 8.20
C LEU A 315 9.28 -7.16 7.20
N GLU A 316 9.60 -7.73 6.03
CA GLU A 316 8.57 -8.13 5.05
C GLU A 316 7.64 -9.20 5.63
N ARG A 317 8.19 -10.16 6.37
CA ARG A 317 7.45 -11.18 7.11
C ARG A 317 6.52 -10.54 8.13
N LEU A 318 7.01 -9.64 8.97
CA LEU A 318 6.18 -8.88 9.91
C LEU A 318 5.05 -8.17 9.18
N ILE A 319 5.32 -7.44 8.09
CA ILE A 319 4.29 -6.76 7.29
C ILE A 319 3.28 -7.75 6.71
N ASN A 320 3.73 -8.93 6.25
CA ASN A 320 2.88 -9.99 5.72
C ASN A 320 1.95 -10.57 6.81
N PHE A 321 2.43 -10.66 8.06
CA PHE A 321 1.70 -11.25 9.19
C PHE A 321 0.93 -10.26 10.06
N ILE A 322 1.28 -8.96 10.10
CA ILE A 322 0.62 -7.93 10.93
C ILE A 322 -0.89 -7.96 10.73
N ALA A 323 -1.33 -8.13 9.49
CA ALA A 323 -2.72 -8.19 9.10
C ALA A 323 -3.36 -9.59 9.17
N ILE A 324 -2.68 -10.61 9.73
CA ILE A 324 -3.28 -11.92 10.01
C ILE A 324 -3.70 -11.92 11.47
N SER A 325 -5.01 -12.00 11.69
CA SER A 325 -5.63 -12.42 12.95
C SER A 325 -6.32 -13.75 12.71
N ASP A 326 -6.30 -14.63 13.71
CA ASP A 326 -7.25 -15.72 13.79
C ASP A 326 -8.66 -15.13 13.73
N GLY A 327 -9.56 -15.83 13.06
CA GLY A 327 -10.93 -15.38 12.88
C GLY A 327 -11.21 -14.36 11.77
N TYR A 328 -10.22 -13.81 11.03
CA TYR A 328 -10.53 -12.94 9.87
C TYR A 328 -11.41 -13.67 8.84
N VAL A 329 -11.01 -14.89 8.48
CA VAL A 329 -11.78 -15.78 7.60
C VAL A 329 -13.00 -16.35 8.32
N ALA A 330 -12.88 -16.70 9.61
CA ALA A 330 -13.99 -17.33 10.36
C ALA A 330 -15.19 -16.38 10.54
N LYS A 331 -14.95 -15.08 10.69
CA LYS A 331 -16.01 -14.07 10.88
C LYS A 331 -16.94 -14.00 9.68
N GLU A 332 -16.41 -14.17 8.47
CA GLU A 332 -17.18 -14.16 7.23
C GLU A 332 -16.44 -14.99 6.18
N PRO A 333 -16.73 -16.29 6.09
CA PRO A 333 -16.03 -17.18 5.16
C PRO A 333 -16.39 -16.83 3.71
N SER A 334 -15.48 -16.17 3.00
CA SER A 334 -15.65 -15.82 1.58
C SER A 334 -14.42 -16.20 0.76
N PRO A 335 -14.57 -16.43 -0.56
CA PRO A 335 -13.44 -16.69 -1.44
C PRO A 335 -12.34 -15.63 -1.37
N GLU A 336 -12.71 -14.35 -1.23
CA GLU A 336 -11.80 -13.22 -1.10
C GLU A 336 -10.90 -13.39 0.13
N ARG A 337 -11.51 -13.59 1.31
CA ARG A 337 -10.77 -13.73 2.57
C ARG A 337 -9.88 -14.97 2.58
N PHE A 338 -10.37 -16.09 2.06
CA PHE A 338 -9.56 -17.29 1.89
C PHE A 338 -8.34 -17.03 0.99
N LEU A 339 -8.56 -16.47 -0.20
CA LEU A 339 -7.49 -16.23 -1.15
C LEU A 339 -6.46 -15.21 -0.64
N GLU A 340 -6.88 -14.20 0.12
CA GLU A 340 -5.99 -13.24 0.76
C GLU A 340 -5.04 -13.91 1.75
N VAL A 341 -5.58 -14.70 2.69
CA VAL A 341 -4.74 -15.41 3.67
C VAL A 341 -3.84 -16.42 2.97
N ILE A 342 -4.37 -17.17 2.00
CA ILE A 342 -3.58 -18.14 1.24
C ILE A 342 -2.45 -17.46 0.45
N ILE A 343 -2.67 -16.30 -0.18
CA ILE A 343 -1.62 -15.56 -0.91
C ILE A 343 -0.49 -15.17 0.03
N ARG A 344 -0.80 -14.77 1.28
CA ARG A 344 0.22 -14.43 2.28
C ARG A 344 0.99 -15.65 2.75
N LEU A 345 0.30 -16.76 3.00
CA LEU A 345 0.94 -18.03 3.35
C LEU A 345 1.83 -18.54 2.21
N GLU A 346 1.39 -18.43 0.95
CA GLU A 346 2.22 -18.80 -0.20
C GLU A 346 3.48 -17.93 -0.32
N ARG A 347 3.38 -16.62 -0.06
CA ARG A 347 4.57 -15.75 -0.06
C ARG A 347 5.56 -16.17 1.01
N GLU A 348 5.09 -16.50 2.20
CA GLU A 348 5.96 -17.00 3.27
C GLU A 348 6.61 -18.32 2.88
N VAL A 349 5.82 -19.27 2.40
CA VAL A 349 6.24 -20.67 2.25
C VAL A 349 7.00 -20.92 0.94
N PHE A 350 6.64 -20.20 -0.12
CA PHE A 350 7.19 -20.39 -1.46
C PHE A 350 7.98 -19.18 -1.96
N GLY A 351 8.12 -18.11 -1.15
CA GLY A 351 8.71 -16.82 -1.55
C GLY A 351 7.89 -16.03 -2.57
N THR A 352 6.83 -16.61 -3.13
CA THR A 352 6.02 -16.02 -4.20
C THR A 352 4.58 -16.49 -4.11
N ALA A 353 3.65 -15.65 -4.57
CA ALA A 353 2.24 -16.01 -4.73
C ALA A 353 1.73 -15.53 -6.08
N LYS A 354 0.69 -16.21 -6.59
CA LYS A 354 0.08 -15.89 -7.88
C LYS A 354 -1.33 -15.36 -7.69
N MET A 355 -1.71 -14.39 -8.52
CA MET A 355 -3.10 -13.97 -8.66
C MET A 355 -3.90 -15.10 -9.31
N ARG A 356 -5.02 -15.47 -8.69
CA ARG A 356 -5.71 -16.74 -8.94
C ARG A 356 -6.87 -16.69 -9.93
N GLY A 357 -7.28 -15.51 -10.38
CA GLY A 357 -8.36 -15.35 -11.34
C GLY A 357 -8.61 -13.90 -11.71
N PRO A 358 -9.54 -13.64 -12.65
CA PRO A 358 -10.05 -12.30 -12.89
C PRO A 358 -10.76 -11.78 -11.64
N ARG A 359 -10.58 -10.49 -11.36
CA ARG A 359 -11.22 -9.79 -10.25
C ARG A 359 -11.96 -8.57 -10.77
N VAL A 360 -13.05 -8.20 -10.12
CA VAL A 360 -13.66 -6.89 -10.29
C VAL A 360 -13.11 -5.98 -9.20
N ALA A 361 -12.61 -4.81 -9.56
CA ALA A 361 -12.30 -3.72 -8.64
C ALA A 361 -13.51 -2.78 -8.62
N SER A 362 -14.30 -2.87 -7.55
CA SER A 362 -15.38 -1.95 -7.25
C SER A 362 -14.80 -0.69 -6.63
N LEU A 363 -14.93 0.42 -7.34
CA LEU A 363 -14.45 1.73 -6.95
C LEU A 363 -15.64 2.63 -6.62
N ARG A 364 -15.65 3.19 -5.41
CA ARG A 364 -16.62 4.19 -4.95
C ARG A 364 -15.90 5.45 -4.53
N VAL A 365 -16.48 6.60 -4.86
CA VAL A 365 -15.91 7.92 -4.57
C VAL A 365 -16.83 8.61 -3.58
N GLY A 366 -16.27 9.10 -2.47
CA GLY A 366 -17.02 9.88 -1.49
C GLY A 366 -17.03 11.36 -1.84
N GLU A 367 -17.69 12.17 -1.02
CA GLU A 367 -17.81 13.61 -1.25
C GLU A 367 -16.44 14.31 -1.33
N PRO A 368 -16.14 15.04 -2.42
CA PRO A 368 -14.93 15.86 -2.51
C PRO A 368 -14.90 16.94 -1.43
N GLN A 369 -13.84 16.94 -0.61
CA GLN A 369 -13.68 17.93 0.45
C GLN A 369 -12.83 19.10 -0.04
N ASN A 370 -13.39 20.32 0.01
CA ASN A 370 -12.69 21.55 -0.35
C ASN A 370 -11.86 22.08 0.84
N LEU A 371 -10.54 21.87 0.79
CA LEU A 371 -9.65 22.26 1.89
C LEU A 371 -9.46 23.77 2.02
N ARG A 372 -9.90 24.56 1.03
CA ARG A 372 -9.90 26.02 1.12
C ARG A 372 -10.89 26.52 2.17
N GLU A 373 -11.99 25.81 2.41
CA GLU A 373 -13.03 26.22 3.37
C GLU A 373 -12.54 26.15 4.82
N CYS A 374 -11.64 25.21 5.14
CA CYS A 374 -11.04 25.07 6.46
C CYS A 374 -9.66 25.76 6.58
N TYR A 375 -9.21 26.49 5.56
CA TYR A 375 -7.85 27.03 5.49
C TYR A 375 -7.57 28.13 6.54
N ASP A 376 -8.56 28.96 6.87
CA ASP A 376 -8.40 29.97 7.93
C ASP A 376 -8.24 29.33 9.31
N THR A 377 -9.01 28.28 9.60
CA THR A 377 -8.88 27.50 10.83
C THR A 377 -7.56 26.72 10.86
N TYR A 378 -7.10 26.17 9.72
CA TYR A 378 -5.77 25.55 9.64
C TYR A 378 -4.65 26.53 10.04
N LYS A 379 -4.72 27.81 9.63
CA LYS A 379 -3.68 28.80 9.96
C LYS A 379 -3.55 29.04 11.47
N THR A 380 -4.63 28.91 12.23
CA THR A 380 -4.62 29.06 13.69
C THR A 380 -4.35 27.76 14.43
N GLN A 381 -4.79 26.62 13.89
CA GLN A 381 -4.74 25.29 14.52
C GLN A 381 -4.19 24.24 13.54
N LYS A 382 -2.92 24.39 13.15
CA LYS A 382 -2.32 23.59 12.06
C LYS A 382 -2.38 22.09 12.34
N ARG A 383 -2.00 21.68 13.56
CA ARG A 383 -1.84 20.27 13.91
C ARG A 383 -3.19 19.58 14.01
N GLU A 384 -4.12 20.20 14.71
CA GLU A 384 -5.46 19.71 14.99
C GLU A 384 -6.27 19.60 13.69
N MET A 385 -6.20 20.62 12.82
CA MET A 385 -6.90 20.58 11.54
C MET A 385 -6.37 19.48 10.63
N VAL A 386 -5.04 19.30 10.57
CA VAL A 386 -4.44 18.19 9.79
C VAL A 386 -4.89 16.83 10.34
N GLU A 387 -4.92 16.67 11.66
CA GLU A 387 -5.38 15.43 12.30
C GLU A 387 -6.86 15.15 12.00
N GLN A 388 -7.71 16.17 12.13
CA GLN A 388 -9.15 16.04 11.88
C GLN A 388 -9.44 15.66 10.43
N ILE A 389 -8.92 16.40 9.46
CA ILE A 389 -9.14 16.15 8.03
C ILE A 389 -8.60 14.77 7.63
N THR A 390 -7.47 14.34 8.21
CA THR A 390 -6.93 12.99 7.95
C THR A 390 -7.86 11.91 8.48
N LEU A 391 -8.43 12.10 9.68
CA LEU A 391 -9.38 11.16 10.28
C LEU A 391 -10.71 11.11 9.52
N ASP A 392 -11.20 12.27 9.07
CA ASP A 392 -12.42 12.36 8.26
C ASP A 392 -12.24 11.61 6.93
N LEU A 393 -11.09 11.82 6.28
CA LEU A 393 -10.73 11.13 5.04
C LEU A 393 -10.62 9.62 5.23
N GLU A 394 -9.92 9.17 6.28
CA GLU A 394 -9.81 7.75 6.64
C GLU A 394 -11.19 7.12 6.89
N THR A 395 -12.05 7.83 7.63
CA THR A 395 -13.41 7.38 7.95
C THR A 395 -14.29 7.29 6.71
N ALA A 396 -14.21 8.28 5.82
CA ALA A 396 -14.93 8.29 4.55
C ALA A 396 -14.49 7.10 3.68
N VAL A 397 -13.18 6.89 3.52
CA VAL A 397 -12.66 5.75 2.75
C VAL A 397 -13.06 4.41 3.36
N ARG A 398 -12.99 4.27 4.70
CA ARG A 398 -13.44 3.06 5.40
C ARG A 398 -14.90 2.76 5.13
N THR A 399 -15.76 3.78 5.21
CA THR A 399 -17.20 3.65 4.94
C THR A 399 -17.45 3.20 3.49
N LEU A 400 -16.75 3.82 2.52
CA LEU A 400 -16.86 3.42 1.11
C LEU A 400 -16.43 1.96 0.89
N VAL A 401 -15.39 1.47 1.58
CA VAL A 401 -14.96 0.07 1.47
C VAL A 401 -15.95 -0.89 2.13
N THR A 402 -16.55 -0.53 3.27
CA THR A 402 -17.53 -1.39 3.95
C THR A 402 -18.86 -1.47 3.21
N ASP A 403 -19.28 -0.38 2.57
CA ASP A 403 -20.59 -0.29 1.90
C ASP A 403 -20.60 -0.96 0.53
N VAL A 404 -19.42 -1.16 -0.07
CA VAL A 404 -19.29 -1.98 -1.27
C VAL A 404 -19.50 -3.44 -0.89
N SER A 405 -20.69 -3.96 -1.20
CA SER A 405 -21.01 -5.38 -1.07
C SER A 405 -20.23 -6.22 -2.06
#